data_AF-A0A524K4B8-F1
#
_entry.id   AF-A0A524K4B8-F1
#
_cell.length_a   1.000
_cell.length_b   1.000
_cell.length_c   1.000
_cell.angle_alpha   90.00
_cell.angle_beta   90.00
_cell.angle_gamma   90.00
#
_symmetry.space_group_name_H-M   'P 1'
#
loop_
_entity.id
_entity.type
_entity.pdbx_description
1 polymer ?
#
loop_
_entity_poly.entity_id
_entity_poly.type
_entity_poly.pdbx_seq_one_letter_code
_entity_poly.pdbx_strand_id
1 'polypeptide(L)'
;MKTMKARALVFLALWGVWLLLTSPWSSQEAIAGAVIAFLIAVLPFFPASPLEDLKLGPKALVYMIAYAFVFLKALVLSNLDVAFRVLHPRLPIAPGIVKVKTKLKTPLGRLLLANSITLTPGTITVETKG
;
A
#
# COMPACT_ATOMS: atom_id res chain seq x y z
N MET A 1 -8.09 21.94 6.34
CA MET A 1 -8.98 21.00 5.60
C MET A 1 -8.33 19.66 5.28
N LYS A 2 -7.06 19.60 4.81
CA LYS A 2 -6.40 18.34 4.44
C LYS A 2 -6.26 17.34 5.61
N THR A 3 -5.97 17.84 6.81
CA THR A 3 -5.87 17.04 8.03
C THR A 3 -7.19 16.36 8.42
N MET A 4 -8.33 17.04 8.30
CA MET A 4 -9.64 16.46 8.59
C MET A 4 -10.02 15.35 7.60
N LYS A 5 -9.72 15.56 6.30
CA LYS A 5 -9.92 14.53 5.28
C LYS A 5 -9.06 13.29 5.54
N ALA A 6 -7.79 13.48 5.90
CA ALA A 6 -6.88 12.39 6.22
C ALA A 6 -7.37 11.58 7.43
N ARG A 7 -7.83 12.26 8.50
CA ARG A 7 -8.41 11.59 9.68
C ARG A 7 -9.67 10.81 9.36
N ALA A 8 -10.57 11.37 8.55
CA ALA A 8 -11.77 10.65 8.10
C ALA A 8 -11.40 9.41 7.27
N LEU A 9 -10.40 9.50 6.39
CA LEU A 9 -9.90 8.36 5.63
C LEU A 9 -9.27 7.28 6.52
N VAL A 10 -8.50 7.68 7.53
CA VAL A 10 -7.91 6.76 8.51
C VAL A 10 -9.01 6.05 9.31
N PHE A 11 -10.01 6.79 9.79
CA PHE A 11 -11.17 6.22 10.47
C PHE A 11 -11.87 5.16 9.62
N LEU A 12 -12.22 5.50 8.38
CA LEU A 12 -12.90 4.58 7.46
C LEU A 12 -12.04 3.35 7.14
N ALA A 13 -10.73 3.53 6.96
CA ALA A 13 -9.81 2.44 6.70
C ALA A 13 -9.70 1.49 7.91
N LEU A 14 -9.51 2.03 9.12
CA LEU A 14 -9.39 1.25 10.34
C LEU A 14 -10.69 0.51 10.67
N TRP A 15 -11.83 1.19 10.57
CA TRP A 15 -13.12 0.58 10.83
C TRP A 15 -13.46 -0.48 9.77
N GLY A 16 -13.16 -0.21 8.49
CA GLY A 16 -13.31 -1.20 7.42
C GLY A 16 -12.47 -2.45 7.66
N VAL A 17 -11.21 -2.29 8.05
CA VAL A 17 -10.34 -3.42 8.44
C VAL A 17 -10.91 -4.16 9.65
N TRP A 18 -11.39 -3.45 10.67
CA TRP A 18 -12.02 -4.07 11.84
C TRP A 18 -13.21 -4.96 11.46
N LEU A 19 -14.11 -4.46 10.62
CA LEU A 19 -15.28 -5.22 10.16
C LEU A 19 -14.89 -6.45 9.33
N LEU A 20 -13.85 -6.34 8.49
CA LEU A 20 -13.34 -7.48 7.73
C LEU A 20 -12.77 -8.58 8.63
N LEU A 21 -12.13 -8.19 9.75
CA LEU A 21 -11.53 -9.12 10.70
C LEU A 21 -12.55 -9.75 11.67
N THR A 22 -13.64 -9.06 11.97
CA THR A 22 -14.65 -9.49 12.97
C THR A 22 -15.88 -10.16 12.35
N SER A 23 -15.76 -10.74 11.16
CA SER A 23 -16.85 -11.51 10.54
C SER A 23 -17.05 -12.85 11.26
N PRO A 24 -18.29 -13.26 11.66
CA PRO A 24 -19.59 -12.66 11.37
C PRO A 24 -19.96 -11.46 12.28
N TRP A 25 -20.65 -10.47 11.70
CA TRP A 25 -20.88 -9.19 12.35
C TRP A 25 -21.97 -9.21 13.42
N SER A 26 -21.60 -8.80 14.64
CA SER A 26 -22.51 -8.36 15.69
C SER A 26 -22.59 -6.82 15.71
N SER A 27 -23.76 -6.27 16.03
CA SER A 27 -23.93 -4.82 16.20
C SER A 27 -23.00 -4.25 17.28
N GLN A 28 -22.70 -5.04 18.32
CA GLN A 28 -21.77 -4.64 19.40
C GLN A 28 -20.33 -4.50 18.89
N GLU A 29 -19.88 -5.45 18.07
CA GLU A 29 -18.53 -5.44 17.48
C GLU A 29 -18.34 -4.29 16.50
N ALA A 30 -19.37 -4.01 15.69
CA ALA A 30 -19.33 -2.89 14.74
C ALA A 30 -19.23 -1.54 15.46
N ILE A 31 -19.98 -1.35 16.55
CA ILE A 31 -19.97 -0.13 17.36
C ILE A 31 -18.64 0.00 18.11
N ALA A 32 -18.16 -1.07 18.74
CA ALA A 32 -16.87 -1.07 19.44
C ALA A 32 -15.72 -0.70 18.49
N GLY A 33 -15.69 -1.33 17.30
CA GLY A 33 -14.72 -1.00 16.27
C GLY A 33 -14.78 0.44 15.78
N ALA A 34 -16.00 0.99 15.62
CA ALA A 34 -16.17 2.40 15.24
C ALA A 34 -15.64 3.35 16.32
N VAL A 35 -15.94 3.09 17.60
CA VAL A 35 -15.44 3.93 18.71
C VAL A 35 -13.92 3.90 18.77
N ILE A 36 -13.30 2.72 18.69
CA ILE A 36 -11.84 2.56 18.73
C ILE A 36 -11.18 3.24 17.52
N ALA A 37 -11.69 2.99 16.31
CA ALA A 37 -11.18 3.63 15.10
C ALA A 37 -11.28 5.16 15.15
N PHE A 38 -12.36 5.69 15.73
CA PHE A 38 -12.55 7.12 15.88
C PHE A 38 -11.55 7.73 16.86
N LEU A 39 -11.34 7.10 18.02
CA LEU A 39 -10.35 7.54 19.00
C LEU A 39 -8.95 7.57 18.40
N ILE A 40 -8.55 6.52 17.68
CA ILE A 40 -7.25 6.45 16.99
C ILE A 40 -7.12 7.57 15.94
N ALA A 41 -8.18 7.84 15.17
CA ALA A 41 -8.14 8.86 14.12
C ALA A 41 -8.05 10.30 14.65
N VAL A 42 -8.54 10.58 15.87
CA VAL A 42 -8.59 11.93 16.43
C VAL A 42 -7.41 12.22 17.36
N LEU A 43 -6.95 11.23 18.12
CA LEU A 43 -5.88 11.40 19.09
C LEU A 43 -4.55 11.79 18.42
N PRO A 44 -3.84 12.80 18.94
CA PRO A 44 -2.62 13.34 18.31
C PRO A 44 -1.38 12.44 18.50
N PHE A 45 -1.50 11.35 19.26
CA PHE A 45 -0.42 10.41 19.51
C PHE A 45 -0.02 9.61 18.27
N PHE A 46 -0.91 9.51 17.27
CA PHE A 46 -0.66 8.75 16.06
C PHE A 46 -0.11 9.65 14.93
N PRO A 47 0.96 9.22 14.23
CA PRO A 47 1.61 10.03 13.20
C PRO A 47 0.66 10.34 12.04
N ALA A 48 0.90 11.49 11.38
CA ALA A 48 0.13 11.90 10.21
C ALA A 48 0.23 10.85 9.10
N SER A 49 -0.93 10.42 8.59
CA SER A 49 -1.01 9.38 7.58
C SER A 49 -0.59 9.90 6.19
N PRO A 50 0.18 9.13 5.39
CA PRO A 50 0.45 9.44 3.99
C PRO A 50 -0.81 9.59 3.12
N LEU A 51 -1.98 9.17 3.63
CA LEU A 51 -3.27 9.28 2.96
C LEU A 51 -3.72 10.73 2.71
N GLU A 52 -3.05 11.74 3.29
CA GLU A 52 -3.32 13.14 2.98
C GLU A 52 -3.16 13.48 1.48
N ASP A 53 -2.21 12.81 0.81
CA ASP A 53 -1.95 12.99 -0.62
C ASP A 53 -2.96 12.30 -1.54
N LEU A 54 -3.87 11.50 -0.99
CA LEU A 54 -4.79 10.70 -1.78
C LEU A 54 -5.85 11.57 -2.45
N LYS A 55 -5.85 11.59 -3.78
CA LYS A 55 -6.89 12.25 -4.57
C LYS A 55 -8.10 11.33 -4.70
N LEU A 56 -9.20 11.70 -4.04
CA LEU A 56 -10.48 11.00 -4.16
C LEU A 56 -11.26 11.67 -5.28
N GLY A 57 -11.14 11.14 -6.48
CA GLY A 57 -11.92 11.57 -7.63
C GLY A 57 -12.22 10.37 -8.54
N PRO A 58 -13.31 10.38 -9.33
CA PRO A 58 -13.68 9.24 -10.17
C PRO A 58 -12.53 8.79 -11.09
N LYS A 59 -11.84 9.75 -11.71
CA LYS A 59 -10.65 9.47 -12.53
C LYS A 59 -9.53 8.80 -11.73
N ALA A 60 -9.25 9.28 -10.51
CA ALA A 60 -8.20 8.71 -9.68
C ALA A 60 -8.52 7.27 -9.27
N LEU A 61 -9.78 6.97 -8.96
CA LEU A 61 -10.26 5.62 -8.67
C LEU A 61 -10.07 4.68 -9.87
N VAL A 62 -10.45 5.12 -11.07
CA VAL A 62 -10.26 4.33 -12.31
C VAL A 62 -8.78 4.03 -12.55
N TYR A 63 -7.90 5.03 -12.42
CA TYR A 63 -6.45 4.81 -12.58
C TYR A 63 -5.86 3.93 -11.48
N MET A 64 -6.38 4.00 -10.25
CA MET A 64 -5.94 3.12 -9.16
C MET A 64 -6.30 1.66 -9.43
N ILE A 65 -7.50 1.41 -9.94
CA ILE A 65 -7.94 0.07 -10.33
C ILE A 65 -7.12 -0.43 -11.53
N ALA A 66 -6.95 0.39 -12.56
CA ALA A 66 -6.13 0.03 -13.73
C ALA A 66 -4.68 -0.28 -13.32
N TYR A 67 -4.11 0.52 -12.41
CA TYR A 67 -2.80 0.30 -11.84
C TYR A 67 -2.71 -1.03 -11.09
N ALA A 68 -3.72 -1.38 -10.28
CA ALA A 68 -3.77 -2.65 -9.55
C ALA A 68 -3.70 -3.85 -10.51
N PHE A 69 -4.43 -3.82 -11.63
CA PHE A 69 -4.36 -4.91 -12.63
C PHE A 69 -3.00 -5.00 -13.32
N VAL A 70 -2.40 -3.87 -13.70
CA VAL A 70 -1.06 -3.85 -14.29
C VAL A 70 -0.03 -4.39 -13.30
N PHE A 71 -0.13 -3.99 -12.04
CA PHE A 71 0.75 -4.45 -10.98
C PHE A 71 0.58 -5.95 -10.71
N LEU A 72 -0.65 -6.46 -10.61
CA LEU A 72 -0.91 -7.89 -10.43
C LEU A 72 -0.33 -8.74 -11.58
N LYS A 73 -0.47 -8.27 -12.82
CA LYS A 73 0.15 -8.93 -13.97
C LYS A 73 1.68 -8.98 -13.83
N ALA A 74 2.31 -7.85 -13.51
CA ALA A 74 3.75 -7.79 -13.31
C ALA A 74 4.23 -8.68 -12.15
N LEU A 75 3.46 -8.72 -11.06
CA LEU A 75 3.70 -9.57 -9.89
C LEU A 75 3.67 -11.05 -10.25
N VAL A 76 2.66 -11.50 -10.99
CA VAL A 76 2.55 -12.90 -11.43
C VAL A 76 3.71 -13.28 -12.35
N LEU A 77 3.99 -12.47 -13.38
CA LEU A 77 5.09 -12.74 -14.33
C LEU A 77 6.44 -12.83 -13.63
N SER A 78 6.68 -11.97 -12.66
CA SER A 78 7.95 -11.90 -11.95
C SER A 78 8.10 -13.04 -10.93
N ASN A 79 7.01 -13.52 -10.33
CA ASN A 79 7.03 -14.77 -9.54
C ASN A 79 7.35 -15.99 -10.40
N LEU A 80 6.81 -16.05 -11.63
CA LEU A 80 7.12 -17.14 -12.57
C LEU A 80 8.60 -17.12 -13.00
N ASP A 81 9.16 -15.93 -13.25
CA ASP A 81 10.59 -15.76 -13.55
C ASP A 81 11.48 -16.24 -12.40
N VAL A 82 11.15 -15.87 -11.15
CA VAL A 82 11.89 -16.36 -9.98
C VAL A 82 11.75 -17.88 -9.82
N ALA A 83 10.55 -18.44 -9.99
CA ALA A 83 10.34 -19.88 -9.95
C ALA A 83 11.21 -20.62 -10.99
N PHE A 84 11.29 -20.10 -12.22
CA PHE A 84 12.16 -20.65 -13.26
C PHE A 84 13.64 -20.57 -12.88
N ARG A 85 14.10 -19.43 -12.35
CA ARG A 85 15.51 -19.25 -11.94
C ARG A 85 15.91 -20.20 -10.82
N VAL A 86 15.02 -20.47 -9.87
CA VAL A 86 15.26 -21.41 -8.76
C VAL A 86 15.39 -22.85 -9.26
N LEU A 87 14.59 -23.24 -10.26
CA LEU A 87 14.66 -24.58 -10.87
C LEU A 87 15.83 -24.73 -11.84
N HIS A 88 16.42 -23.63 -12.32
CA HIS A 88 17.50 -23.68 -13.28
C HIS A 88 18.81 -24.12 -12.61
N PRO A 89 19.45 -25.22 -13.06
CA PRO A 89 20.61 -25.80 -12.37
C PRO A 89 21.83 -24.88 -12.31
N ARG A 90 21.94 -23.92 -13.24
CA ARG A 90 23.02 -22.93 -13.26
C ARG A 90 22.78 -21.70 -12.38
N LEU A 91 21.58 -21.56 -11.78
CA LEU A 91 21.17 -20.42 -10.93
C LEU A 91 21.69 -19.07 -11.44
N PRO A 92 21.27 -18.60 -12.63
CA PRO A 92 21.83 -17.41 -13.27
C PRO A 92 21.36 -16.14 -12.53
N ILE A 93 22.04 -15.80 -11.45
CA ILE A 93 21.74 -14.65 -10.59
C ILE A 93 22.96 -13.73 -10.57
N ALA A 94 22.75 -12.45 -10.85
CA ALA A 94 23.77 -11.40 -10.77
C ALA A 94 23.25 -10.28 -9.84
N PRO A 95 23.53 -10.34 -8.53
CA PRO A 95 23.05 -9.34 -7.59
C PRO A 95 23.75 -8.00 -7.82
N GLY A 96 23.02 -6.89 -7.59
CA GLY A 96 23.57 -5.55 -7.70
C GLY A 96 22.66 -4.51 -7.04
N ILE A 97 23.26 -3.43 -6.54
CA ILE A 97 22.53 -2.27 -6.00
C ILE A 97 22.51 -1.19 -7.07
N VAL A 98 21.31 -0.80 -7.48
CA VAL A 98 21.09 0.25 -8.49
C VAL A 98 20.33 1.43 -7.89
N LYS A 99 20.75 2.65 -8.24
CA LYS A 99 20.07 3.88 -7.81
C LYS A 99 19.11 4.35 -8.90
N VAL A 100 17.81 4.31 -8.61
CA VAL A 100 16.76 4.76 -9.53
C VAL A 100 16.25 6.15 -9.09
N LYS A 101 16.24 7.12 -10.03
CA LYS A 101 15.69 8.46 -9.79
C LYS A 101 14.21 8.51 -10.17
N THR A 102 13.35 8.99 -9.28
CA THR A 102 11.91 9.19 -9.53
C THR A 102 11.55 10.67 -9.58
N LYS A 103 10.53 11.01 -10.38
CA LYS A 103 9.94 12.37 -10.45
C LYS A 103 8.71 12.53 -9.55
N LEU A 104 8.35 11.49 -8.78
CA LEU A 104 7.19 11.49 -7.89
C LEU A 104 7.42 12.45 -6.72
N LYS A 105 6.48 13.39 -6.55
CA LYS A 105 6.56 14.44 -5.52
C LYS A 105 5.92 14.01 -4.19
N THR A 106 4.89 13.18 -4.24
CA THR A 106 4.10 12.83 -3.04
C THR A 106 4.77 11.69 -2.24
N PRO A 107 4.84 11.80 -0.90
CA PRO A 107 5.21 10.68 -0.03
C PRO A 107 4.45 9.39 -0.33
N LEU A 108 3.13 9.45 -0.50
CA LEU A 108 2.32 8.26 -0.82
C LEU A 108 2.70 7.63 -2.17
N GLY A 109 2.97 8.45 -3.19
CA GLY A 109 3.39 7.96 -4.51
C GLY A 109 4.74 7.26 -4.45
N ARG A 110 5.69 7.82 -3.70
CA ARG A 110 7.01 7.20 -3.48
C ARG A 110 6.89 5.89 -2.71
N LEU A 111 6.02 5.83 -1.70
CA LEU A 111 5.74 4.62 -0.93
C LEU A 111 5.13 3.51 -1.80
N LEU A 112 4.13 3.84 -2.63
CA LEU A 112 3.52 2.87 -3.56
C LEU A 112 4.52 2.35 -4.60
N LEU A 113 5.38 3.23 -5.14
CA LEU A 113 6.43 2.84 -6.07
C LEU A 113 7.44 1.89 -5.40
N ALA A 114 7.95 2.25 -4.23
CA ALA A 114 8.91 1.45 -3.49
C ALA A 114 8.35 0.05 -3.16
N ASN A 115 7.12 -0.04 -2.67
CA ASN A 115 6.47 -1.32 -2.39
C ASN A 115 6.23 -2.13 -3.67
N SER A 116 5.90 -1.48 -4.79
CA SER A 116 5.69 -2.20 -6.04
C SER A 116 6.98 -2.78 -6.61
N ILE A 117 8.10 -2.06 -6.46
CA ILE A 117 9.43 -2.60 -6.77
C ILE A 117 9.68 -3.80 -5.87
N THR A 118 9.67 -3.63 -4.54
CA THR A 118 9.96 -4.71 -3.59
C THR A 118 9.08 -5.95 -3.77
N LEU A 119 7.80 -5.79 -4.07
CA LEU A 119 6.89 -6.91 -4.30
C LEU A 119 7.11 -7.60 -5.64
N THR A 120 7.75 -6.95 -6.61
CA THR A 120 8.16 -7.58 -7.86
C THR A 120 9.37 -8.47 -7.58
N PRO A 121 9.22 -9.81 -7.61
CA PRO A 121 10.25 -10.74 -7.18
C PRO A 121 11.57 -10.53 -7.90
N GLY A 122 12.66 -10.67 -7.15
CA GLY A 122 14.02 -10.40 -7.63
C GLY A 122 14.51 -8.97 -7.37
N THR A 123 13.71 -8.12 -6.71
CA THR A 123 14.16 -6.78 -6.29
C THR A 123 13.78 -6.45 -4.85
N ILE A 124 14.54 -5.56 -4.22
CA ILE A 124 14.25 -5.06 -2.86
C ILE A 124 14.62 -3.57 -2.79
N THR A 125 13.73 -2.75 -2.26
CA THR A 125 14.02 -1.34 -2.00
C THR A 125 14.73 -1.20 -0.66
N VAL A 126 15.98 -0.71 -0.68
CA VAL A 126 16.80 -0.56 0.54
C VAL A 126 16.67 0.83 1.16
N GLU A 127 16.66 1.88 0.35
CA GLU A 127 16.62 3.26 0.82
C GLU A 127 15.76 4.13 -0.11
N THR A 128 14.94 4.99 0.48
CA THR A 128 14.21 6.04 -0.25
C THR A 128 14.61 7.40 0.31
N LYS A 129 15.27 8.23 -0.51
CA LYS A 129 15.51 9.64 -0.19
C LYS A 129 14.44 10.51 -0.85
N GLY A 130 13.89 11.43 -0.07
CA GLY A 130 12.87 12.40 -0.48
C GLY A 130 13.44 13.76 -0.77
#